data_AF-I9REJ0-F1
#
_entry.id   AF-I9REJ0-F1
#
_cell.length_a   1.000
_cell.length_b   1.000
_cell.length_c   1.000
_cell.angle_alpha   90.00
_cell.angle_beta   90.00
_cell.angle_gamma   90.00
#
_symmetry.space_group_name_H-M   'P 1'
#
loop_
_entity.id
_entity.type
_entity.pdbx_description
1 polymer ?
#
loop_
_entity_poly.entity_id
_entity_poly.type
_entity_poly.pdbx_seq_one_letter_code
_entity_poly.pdbx_strand_id
1 'polypeptide(L)'
;MGKFSKLGFILATLGSSIGLGHIWRFPYMVGHNGGSAFVLLYLVLTLSLGIAMLLVEMLIGNLGKKDVVSNYQILDPKRKKYYPFTSFFILGGPLILSFYAVVLGWVLYYLFVVTFDLPKDLEQAKMQFSML
;
A
#
# COMPACT_ATOMS: atom_id res chain seq x y z
N MET A 1 26.71 7.28 4.74
CA MET A 1 25.34 6.71 4.76
C MET A 1 25.10 6.14 6.15
N GLY A 2 24.28 6.81 6.96
CA GLY A 2 23.91 6.29 8.29
C GLY A 2 23.34 4.89 8.15
N LYS A 3 23.83 3.94 8.96
CA LYS A 3 23.40 2.54 8.88
C LYS A 3 21.90 2.48 9.18
N PHE A 4 21.08 2.29 8.15
CA PHE A 4 19.68 1.95 8.34
C PHE A 4 19.65 0.68 9.19
N SER A 5 19.11 0.78 10.41
CA SER A 5 19.03 -0.38 11.29
C SER A 5 18.14 -1.44 10.65
N LYS A 6 18.44 -2.73 10.87
CA LYS A 6 17.59 -3.84 10.40
C LYS A 6 16.13 -3.63 10.80
N LEU A 7 15.91 -3.08 12.00
CA LEU A 7 14.58 -2.71 12.50
C LEU A 7 13.94 -1.59 11.68
N GLY A 8 14.67 -0.53 11.36
CA GLY A 8 14.15 0.56 10.54
C GLY A 8 13.75 0.08 9.14
N PHE A 9 14.52 -0.82 8.55
CA PHE A 9 14.19 -1.45 7.27
C PHE A 9 12.90 -2.27 7.37
N ILE A 10 12.80 -3.16 8.36
CA ILE A 10 11.61 -4.00 8.57
C ILE A 10 10.37 -3.12 8.80
N LEU A 11 10.46 -2.10 9.64
CA LEU A 11 9.34 -1.20 9.93
C LEU A 11 8.89 -0.43 8.69
N ALA A 12 9.83 0.07 7.87
CA ALA A 12 9.50 0.75 6.62
C ALA A 12 8.80 -0.19 5.63
N THR A 13 9.28 -1.43 5.49
CA THR A 13 8.66 -2.44 4.61
C THR A 13 7.27 -2.84 5.11
N LEU A 14 7.11 -3.07 6.43
CA LEU A 14 5.81 -3.39 7.03
C LEU A 14 4.81 -2.24 6.84
N GLY A 15 5.23 -1.00 7.11
CA GLY A 15 4.38 0.19 6.91
C GLY A 15 3.99 0.42 5.44
N SER A 16 4.87 0.08 4.50
CA SER A 16 4.55 0.14 3.06
C SER A 16 3.63 -0.99 2.58
N SER A 17 3.62 -2.13 3.27
CA SER A 17 2.89 -3.33 2.84
C SER A 17 1.46 -3.40 3.42
N ILE A 18 1.22 -2.78 4.58
CA ILE A 18 -0.07 -2.78 5.26
C ILE A 18 -0.83 -1.52 4.87
N GLY A 19 -1.83 -1.66 3.99
CA GLY A 19 -2.64 -0.55 3.48
C GLY A 19 -4.08 -0.53 3.99
N LEU A 20 -4.76 0.60 3.79
CA LEU A 20 -6.20 0.78 4.11
C LEU A 20 -7.11 -0.25 3.43
N GLY A 21 -6.68 -0.78 2.28
CA GLY A 21 -7.40 -1.84 1.57
C GLY A 21 -7.60 -3.10 2.43
N HIS A 22 -6.67 -3.43 3.32
CA HIS A 22 -6.85 -4.56 4.25
C HIS A 22 -7.91 -4.29 5.32
N ILE A 23 -8.24 -3.03 5.60
CA ILE A 23 -9.20 -2.65 6.65
C ILE A 23 -10.64 -2.81 6.15
N TRP A 24 -10.96 -2.31 4.96
CA TRP A 24 -12.35 -2.34 4.45
C TRP A 24 -12.56 -3.27 3.25
N ARG A 25 -11.61 -3.32 2.30
CA ARG A 25 -11.83 -4.02 1.02
C ARG A 25 -11.71 -5.52 1.24
N PHE A 26 -10.72 -5.94 2.02
CA PHE A 26 -10.51 -7.36 2.29
C PHE A 26 -11.71 -7.99 3.01
N PRO A 27 -12.24 -7.46 4.13
CA PRO A 27 -13.43 -8.03 4.77
C PRO A 27 -14.66 -8.03 3.87
N TYR A 28 -14.86 -6.98 3.08
CA TYR A 28 -15.95 -6.93 2.09
C TYR A 28 -15.84 -8.06 1.06
N MET A 29 -14.65 -8.27 0.50
CA MET A 29 -14.40 -9.34 -0.48
C MET A 29 -14.55 -10.72 0.16
N VAL A 30 -14.11 -10.90 1.41
CA VAL A 30 -14.30 -12.15 2.17
C VAL A 30 -15.80 -12.42 2.34
N GLY A 31 -16.57 -11.44 2.81
CA GLY A 31 -18.01 -11.58 3.02
C GLY A 31 -18.77 -11.91 1.72
N HIS A 32 -18.38 -11.32 0.60
CA HIS A 32 -19.07 -11.52 -0.68
C HIS A 32 -18.65 -12.80 -1.43
N ASN A 33 -17.38 -13.20 -1.34
CA ASN A 33 -16.80 -14.27 -2.19
C ASN A 33 -16.68 -15.63 -1.50
N GLY A 34 -17.57 -15.96 -0.56
CA GLY A 34 -17.59 -17.29 0.07
C GLY A 34 -16.76 -17.42 1.36
N GLY A 35 -16.51 -16.29 2.05
CA GLY A 35 -16.02 -16.28 3.43
C GLY A 35 -14.67 -16.98 3.61
N SER A 36 -14.65 -18.03 4.43
CA SER A 36 -13.42 -18.76 4.78
C SER A 36 -12.74 -19.44 3.60
N ALA A 37 -13.49 -19.89 2.58
CA ALA A 37 -12.91 -20.50 1.39
C ALA A 37 -12.06 -19.48 0.60
N PHE A 38 -12.55 -18.24 0.48
CA PHE A 38 -11.78 -17.15 -0.11
C PHE A 38 -10.52 -16.83 0.69
N VAL A 39 -10.60 -16.82 2.03
CA VAL A 39 -9.44 -16.56 2.90
C VAL A 39 -8.36 -17.63 2.72
N LEU A 40 -8.73 -18.91 2.66
CA LEU A 40 -7.77 -19.99 2.42
C LEU A 40 -7.06 -19.85 1.08
N LEU A 41 -7.82 -19.59 0.00
CA LEU A 41 -7.26 -19.35 -1.32
C LEU A 41 -6.34 -18.12 -1.33
N TYR A 42 -6.78 -17.03 -0.69
CA TYR A 42 -6.00 -15.80 -0.55
C TYR A 42 -4.65 -16.06 0.14
N LEU A 43 -4.64 -16.83 1.22
CA LEU A 43 -3.40 -17.18 1.93
C LEU A 43 -2.47 -18.02 1.07
N VAL A 44 -2.99 -19.05 0.37
CA VAL A 44 -2.17 -19.90 -0.51
C VAL A 44 -1.54 -19.07 -1.63
N LEU A 45 -2.31 -18.19 -2.27
CA LEU A 45 -1.82 -17.34 -3.35
C LEU A 45 -0.83 -16.28 -2.85
N THR A 46 -1.07 -15.70 -1.67
CA THR A 46 -0.18 -14.70 -1.09
C THR A 46 1.15 -15.31 -0.66
N LEU A 47 1.14 -16.48 -0.02
CA LEU A 47 2.36 -17.16 0.40
C LEU A 47 3.17 -17.71 -0.78
N SER A 48 2.51 -18.11 -1.88
CA SER A 48 3.20 -18.59 -3.08
C SER A 48 3.67 -17.43 -3.97
N LEU A 49 2.73 -16.72 -4.60
CA LEU A 49 3.04 -15.67 -5.58
C LEU A 49 3.57 -14.40 -4.91
N GLY A 50 3.03 -14.01 -3.76
CA GLY A 50 3.45 -12.80 -3.05
C GLY A 50 4.90 -12.90 -2.57
N ILE A 51 5.28 -14.00 -1.92
CA ILE A 51 6.66 -14.21 -1.47
C ILE A 51 7.62 -14.33 -2.66
N ALA A 52 7.25 -15.07 -3.70
CA ALA A 52 8.08 -15.21 -4.89
C ALA A 52 8.36 -13.85 -5.56
N MET A 53 7.32 -13.02 -5.74
CA MET A 53 7.45 -11.68 -6.31
C MET A 53 8.32 -10.77 -5.44
N LEU A 54 8.12 -10.77 -4.11
CA LEU A 54 8.93 -9.99 -3.18
C LEU A 54 10.43 -10.36 -3.29
N LEU A 55 10.73 -11.66 -3.33
CA LEU A 55 12.11 -12.14 -3.45
C LEU A 55 12.75 -11.69 -4.78
N VAL A 56 12.00 -11.77 -5.88
CA VAL A 56 12.48 -11.32 -7.20
C VAL A 56 12.78 -9.83 -7.18
N GLU A 57 11.89 -9.00 -6.64
CA GLU A 57 12.11 -7.55 -6.55
C GLU A 57 13.32 -7.20 -5.67
N MET A 58 13.46 -7.87 -4.52
CA MET A 58 14.62 -7.69 -3.64
C MET A 58 15.94 -8.10 -4.31
N LEU A 59 15.95 -9.21 -5.07
CA LEU A 59 17.12 -9.66 -5.81
C LEU A 59 17.51 -8.68 -6.90
N ILE A 60 16.55 -8.25 -7.72
CA ILE A 60 16.76 -7.24 -8.78
C ILE A 60 17.31 -5.95 -8.17
N GLY A 61 16.71 -5.45 -7.07
CA GLY A 61 17.17 -4.26 -6.37
C GLY A 61 18.59 -4.39 -5.83
N ASN A 62 18.95 -5.54 -5.26
CA ASN A 62 20.28 -5.78 -4.71
C ASN A 62 21.37 -5.92 -5.78
N LEU A 63 21.03 -6.50 -6.95
CA LEU A 63 21.95 -6.63 -8.08
C LEU A 63 22.27 -5.28 -8.73
N GLY A 64 21.25 -4.44 -8.93
CA GLY A 64 21.43 -3.15 -9.59
C GLY A 64 21.91 -2.01 -8.70
N LYS A 65 21.45 -1.97 -7.45
CA LYS A 65 21.65 -0.85 -6.49
C LYS A 65 21.39 0.53 -7.09
N LYS A 66 20.45 0.61 -8.04
CA LYS A 66 20.02 1.83 -8.74
C LYS A 66 18.51 1.92 -8.79
N ASP A 67 18.01 3.07 -9.24
CA ASP A 67 16.61 3.31 -9.55
C ASP A 67 16.05 2.28 -10.54
N VAL A 68 14.74 2.08 -10.51
CA VAL A 68 14.03 1.03 -11.26
C VAL A 68 14.43 1.00 -12.73
N VAL A 69 14.44 2.16 -13.40
CA VAL A 69 14.72 2.27 -14.84
C VAL A 69 16.17 1.97 -15.13
N SER A 70 17.10 2.61 -14.40
CA SER A 70 18.53 2.39 -14.60
C SER A 70 18.95 0.96 -14.25
N ASN A 71 18.28 0.33 -13.29
CA ASN A 71 18.54 -1.06 -12.90
C ASN A 71 18.24 -2.02 -14.06
N TYR A 72 17.04 -1.92 -14.65
CA TYR A 72 16.70 -2.76 -15.81
C TYR A 72 17.59 -2.51 -17.02
N GLN A 73 18.05 -1.28 -17.24
CA GLN A 73 19.00 -0.98 -18.31
C GLN A 73 20.38 -1.63 -18.12
N ILE A 74 20.80 -1.87 -16.88
CA ILE A 74 22.06 -2.55 -16.55
C ILE A 74 21.89 -4.06 -16.64
N LEU A 75 20.78 -4.59 -16.12
CA LEU A 75 20.51 -6.02 -16.09
C LEU A 75 20.16 -6.59 -17.47
N ASP A 76 19.54 -5.80 -18.35
CA ASP A 76 19.29 -6.16 -19.75
C ASP A 76 19.79 -5.08 -20.72
N PRO A 77 21.09 -5.09 -21.05
CA PRO A 77 21.68 -4.15 -21.99
C PRO A 77 21.12 -4.26 -23.40
N LYS A 78 20.60 -5.43 -23.80
CA LYS A 78 20.12 -5.69 -25.17
C LYS A 78 18.84 -4.93 -25.48
N ARG A 79 17.99 -4.70 -24.46
CA ARG A 79 16.71 -3.99 -24.61
C ARG A 79 16.71 -2.61 -23.96
N LYS A 80 17.89 -2.04 -23.69
CA LYS A 80 18.09 -0.74 -23.02
C LYS A 80 17.18 0.39 -23.54
N LYS A 81 16.91 0.43 -24.85
CA LYS A 81 16.07 1.46 -25.50
C LYS A 81 14.60 1.45 -25.04
N TYR A 82 14.09 0.33 -24.54
CA TYR A 82 12.68 0.17 -24.14
C TYR A 82 12.43 0.53 -22.67
N TYR A 83 13.45 0.38 -21.81
CA TYR A 83 13.28 0.63 -20.37
C TYR A 83 12.96 2.09 -19.99
N PRO A 84 13.37 3.14 -20.71
CA PRO A 84 12.88 4.50 -20.44
C PRO A 84 11.35 4.62 -20.49
N PHE A 85 10.66 3.85 -21.32
CA PHE A 85 9.19 3.85 -21.37
C PHE A 85 8.56 3.23 -20.12
N THR A 86 9.28 2.35 -19.42
CA THR A 86 8.82 1.76 -18.15
C THR A 86 8.84 2.76 -16.98
N SER A 87 9.44 3.94 -17.15
CA SER A 87 9.41 5.01 -16.15
C SER A 87 7.98 5.45 -15.80
N PHE A 88 7.00 5.22 -16.70
CA PHE A 88 5.60 5.50 -16.44
C PHE A 88 5.06 4.75 -15.19
N PHE A 89 5.56 3.55 -14.89
CA PHE A 89 5.15 2.79 -13.70
C PHE A 89 5.49 3.51 -12.38
N ILE A 90 6.49 4.41 -12.39
CA ILE A 90 6.86 5.20 -11.22
C ILE A 90 5.71 6.14 -10.81
N LEU A 91 4.88 6.57 -11.76
CA LEU A 91 3.73 7.44 -11.49
C LEU A 91 2.63 6.74 -10.68
N GLY A 92 2.61 5.40 -10.64
CA GLY A 92 1.63 4.65 -9.85
C GLY A 92 1.69 4.99 -8.36
N GLY A 93 2.89 5.16 -7.80
CA GLY A 93 3.07 5.52 -6.39
C GLY A 93 2.39 6.84 -6.02
N PRO A 94 2.74 7.97 -6.67
CA PRO A 94 2.09 9.26 -6.45
C PRO A 94 0.58 9.26 -6.69
N LEU A 95 0.10 8.52 -7.71
CA LEU A 95 -1.34 8.41 -8.00
C LEU A 95 -2.09 7.68 -6.89
N ILE A 96 -1.52 6.62 -6.33
CA ILE A 96 -2.12 5.93 -5.18
C ILE A 96 -2.04 6.85 -3.95
N LEU A 97 -0.91 7.55 -3.76
CA LEU A 97 -0.73 8.45 -2.63
C LEU A 97 -1.76 9.60 -2.61
N SER A 98 -2.17 10.13 -3.77
CA SER A 98 -3.20 11.18 -3.83
C SER A 98 -4.55 10.68 -3.29
N PHE A 99 -4.95 9.46 -3.63
CA PHE A 99 -6.13 8.81 -3.05
C PHE A 99 -5.97 8.59 -1.53
N TYR A 100 -4.82 8.07 -1.09
CA TYR A 100 -4.55 7.84 0.33
C TYR A 100 -4.52 9.13 1.15
N ALA A 101 -4.08 10.25 0.58
CA ALA A 101 -4.05 11.55 1.25
C ALA A 101 -5.46 12.04 1.62
N VAL A 102 -6.44 11.84 0.74
CA VAL A 102 -7.85 12.20 1.01
C VAL A 102 -8.40 11.37 2.18
N VAL A 103 -8.16 10.06 2.17
CA VAL A 103 -8.65 9.19 3.24
C VAL A 103 -7.97 9.51 4.57
N LEU A 104 -6.66 9.78 4.57
CA LEU A 104 -5.96 10.25 5.76
C LEU A 104 -6.56 11.56 6.31
N GLY A 105 -7.00 12.46 5.43
CA GLY A 105 -7.74 13.67 5.80
C GLY A 105 -9.02 13.34 6.58
N TRP A 106 -9.81 12.37 6.11
CA TRP A 106 -11.01 11.92 6.84
C TRP A 106 -10.67 11.30 8.18
N VAL A 107 -9.63 10.45 8.24
CA VAL A 107 -9.20 9.82 9.50
C VAL A 107 -8.78 10.87 10.52
N LEU A 108 -7.99 11.87 10.12
CA LEU A 108 -7.58 12.96 11.01
C LEU A 108 -8.77 13.83 11.45
N TYR A 109 -9.71 14.12 10.56
CA TYR A 109 -10.94 14.83 10.90
C TYR A 109 -11.74 14.09 11.97
N TYR A 110 -12.04 12.80 11.75
CA TYR A 110 -12.79 12.00 12.72
C TYR A 110 -12.03 11.79 14.02
N LEU A 111 -10.70 11.65 13.98
CA LEU A 111 -9.88 11.58 15.18
C LEU A 111 -10.02 12.84 16.03
N PHE A 112 -10.00 14.02 15.39
CA PHE A 112 -10.17 15.30 16.08
C PHE A 112 -11.57 15.44 16.66
N VAL A 113 -12.62 15.15 15.88
CA VAL A 113 -14.02 15.20 16.33
C VAL A 113 -14.24 14.28 17.53
N VAL A 114 -13.80 13.02 17.46
CA VAL A 114 -13.96 12.08 18.57
C VAL A 114 -13.20 12.51 19.83
N THR A 115 -12.06 13.18 19.67
CA THR A 115 -11.22 13.61 20.81
C THR A 115 -11.75 14.87 21.49
N PHE A 116 -12.23 15.85 20.71
CA PHE A 116 -12.54 17.19 21.22
C PHE A 116 -14.01 17.60 21.14
N ASP A 117 -14.78 17.01 20.24
CA ASP A 117 -16.15 17.44 19.92
C ASP A 117 -17.05 16.21 19.70
N LEU A 118 -17.02 15.27 20.65
CA LEU A 118 -17.81 14.04 20.55
C LEU A 118 -19.30 14.37 20.76
N PRO A 119 -20.17 14.15 19.76
CA PRO A 119 -21.59 14.42 19.90
C PRO A 119 -22.18 13.52 20.98
N LYS A 120 -22.95 14.11 21.91
CA LYS A 120 -23.54 13.38 23.04
C LYS A 120 -24.83 12.64 22.66
N ASP A 121 -25.49 13.11 21.60
CA ASP A 121 -26.78 12.59 21.14
C ASP A 121 -26.74 12.17 19.65
N LEU A 122 -27.51 11.14 19.33
CA LEU A 122 -27.61 10.58 17.97
C LEU A 122 -28.13 11.59 16.95
N GLU A 123 -29.03 12.49 17.37
CA GLU A 123 -29.58 13.56 16.55
C GLU A 123 -28.49 14.58 16.15
N GLN A 124 -27.60 14.93 17.09
CA GLN A 124 -26.48 15.84 16.84
C GLN A 124 -25.45 15.20 15.89
N ALA A 125 -25.13 13.92 16.09
CA ALA A 125 -24.23 13.18 15.20
C ALA A 125 -24.77 13.11 13.76
N LYS A 126 -26.08 12.88 13.59
CA LYS A 126 -26.72 12.86 12.27
C LYS A 126 -26.67 14.24 11.58
N MET A 127 -26.97 15.32 12.30
CA MET A 127 -26.88 16.67 11.75
C MET A 127 -25.47 16.99 11.27
N GLN A 128 -24.46 16.70 12.08
CA GLN A 128 -23.05 16.95 11.75
C GLN A 128 -22.58 16.11 10.56
N PHE A 129 -23.00 14.85 10.46
CA PHE A 129 -22.69 14.00 9.31
C PHE A 129 -23.41 14.42 8.03
N SER A 130 -24.63 14.97 8.12
CA SER A 130 -25.38 15.45 6.96
C SER A 130 -24.88 16.78 6.37
N MET A 131 -24.04 17.51 7.11
CA MET A 131 -23.43 18.77 6.67
C MET A 131 -22.03 18.58 6.03
N LEU A 132 -21.48 17.36 6.05
CA LEU A 132 -20.23 16.97 5.39
C LEU A 132 -20.49 16.45 3.97
#